data_AF-A0A076FKP8-F1
#
_entry.id   AF-A0A076FKP8-F1
#
_cell.length_a   1.000
_cell.length_b   1.000
_cell.length_c   1.000
_cell.angle_alpha   90.00
_cell.angle_beta   90.00
_cell.angle_gamma   90.00
#
_symmetry.space_group_name_H-M   'P 1'
#
loop_
_entity.id
_entity.type
_entity.pdbx_description
1 polymer ?
#
loop_
_entity_poly.entity_id
_entity_poly.type
_entity_poly.pdbx_seq_one_letter_code
_entity_poly.pdbx_strand_id
1 'polypeptide(L)'
;MKLVGFFLLLIFNYGVEGIFHGHKRNPIRKSLIKSSLPRSPPPKEWRWDNVGGINYLTITKNQHIPQYCGSCWAQAATSALSDRIKIMRNASWPDFNISPQVIISCGPDDGCHGGDSGSANEYMAKAGITDETCSIYRARGHDNGLPCSNLEVCETCDPDADECSTPPKYHKYRVQEYGDVEGKTPKEQEFNMMAEIYHRGPIACGIAVTDELYKNYTGGIFYDTTNNSNIDHDISVVGYGHDEKTGWDYWLIRNSWGTYWGENGYFRLRKGVNNIGIESGTCTWATPENTWSKNALQPASPQPKTHIEEAKPPRNQSMTKEAFRSKLLHIIFSFIDKVSKTKRVQSSRGKTLSRKTSACVVSKGFKNGPKIISVEPKYSVRSFDLPRAWDWRNVDGINYLSWTVNQHIPQYCGSCWAQATLSAIADRFIIADRRKYANLALSPQVIVNCRAGGSCEGGAPEQVYEFLHDVGVPDMTCQVYDAQDHDPVADCRQPHLNVCRDCGWPPPGPNEVGNCWARTNFTRYFVSEYGRVSGAKAMKKEIYKRGPIACTMDVTLKFEHYDGGIYSEKLDTPPQLNHEISIVGWGVDKATGKEFWIGRNSWGTYWGEYGFFRIAMHRDNLGIEESCVWAVPKLQ
;
A
#
# COMPACT_ATOMS: atom_id res chain seq x y z
N MET A 1 65.15 20.89 -16.18
CA MET A 1 63.95 20.99 -15.33
C MET A 1 62.74 20.64 -16.17
N LYS A 2 62.38 19.35 -16.13
CA LYS A 2 61.16 18.75 -16.67
C LYS A 2 60.13 18.66 -15.52
N LEU A 3 58.85 18.52 -15.87
CA LEU A 3 57.69 18.34 -14.99
C LEU A 3 57.22 19.57 -14.19
N VAL A 4 56.40 20.44 -14.80
CA VAL A 4 55.14 20.94 -14.20
C VAL A 4 54.24 21.37 -15.37
N GLY A 5 53.46 20.45 -15.94
CA GLY A 5 52.62 20.77 -17.10
C GLY A 5 51.65 19.65 -17.49
N PHE A 6 51.15 18.90 -16.49
CA PHE A 6 50.24 17.77 -16.75
C PHE A 6 49.20 17.53 -15.65
N PHE A 7 48.85 18.54 -14.83
CA PHE A 7 47.93 18.35 -13.70
C PHE A 7 46.85 19.42 -13.54
N LEU A 8 46.45 20.09 -14.64
CA LEU A 8 45.40 21.12 -14.60
C LEU A 8 44.41 21.02 -15.77
N LEU A 9 44.14 19.80 -16.23
CA LEU A 9 43.15 19.53 -17.28
C LEU A 9 42.37 18.23 -17.01
N LEU A 10 41.87 18.05 -15.78
CA LEU A 10 41.07 16.87 -15.40
C LEU A 10 39.97 17.14 -14.35
N ILE A 11 39.63 18.40 -14.07
CA ILE A 11 38.52 18.74 -13.17
C ILE A 11 37.69 19.83 -13.83
N PHE A 12 36.87 19.49 -14.81
CA PHE A 12 35.63 20.17 -15.19
C PHE A 12 34.96 19.31 -16.26
N ASN A 13 34.46 18.16 -15.83
CA ASN A 13 33.42 17.41 -16.52
C ASN A 13 32.48 16.83 -15.45
N TYR A 14 31.96 17.71 -14.59
CA TYR A 14 30.71 17.42 -13.88
C TYR A 14 29.60 17.56 -14.92
N GLY A 15 29.36 16.46 -15.64
CA GLY A 15 28.11 16.27 -16.36
C GLY A 15 26.96 16.37 -15.38
N VAL A 16 25.86 16.95 -15.86
CA VAL A 16 24.57 17.15 -15.18
C VAL A 16 24.30 16.02 -14.18
N GLU A 17 24.43 16.30 -12.88
CA GLU A 17 23.96 15.38 -11.83
C GLU A 17 22.45 15.18 -12.05
N GLY A 18 22.02 13.91 -12.15
CA GLY A 18 20.60 13.57 -12.37
C GLY A 18 19.71 14.20 -11.30
N ILE A 19 18.48 14.55 -11.69
CA ILE A 19 17.50 15.18 -10.77
C ILE A 19 17.01 14.12 -9.76
N PHE A 20 17.03 12.85 -10.16
CA PHE A 20 16.67 11.71 -9.33
C PHE A 20 17.84 10.73 -9.22
N HIS A 21 17.83 9.93 -8.16
CA HIS A 21 18.87 8.93 -7.89
C HIS A 21 18.23 7.58 -7.55
N GLY A 22 17.17 7.22 -8.29
CA GLY A 22 16.39 6.03 -8.00
C GLY A 22 16.76 4.81 -8.83
N HIS A 23 17.26 4.99 -10.04
CA HIS A 23 17.67 3.91 -10.93
C HIS A 23 19.20 3.72 -10.93
N LYS A 24 19.64 2.46 -10.80
CA LYS A 24 21.05 2.04 -10.89
C LYS A 24 21.13 0.69 -11.59
N ARG A 25 21.29 0.70 -12.92
CA ARG A 25 21.31 -0.52 -13.76
C ARG A 25 22.34 -1.55 -13.28
N ASN A 26 21.91 -2.82 -13.18
CA ASN A 26 22.80 -3.97 -12.94
C ASN A 26 22.97 -4.85 -14.20
N PRO A 27 24.01 -4.63 -15.03
CA PRO A 27 24.15 -5.31 -16.32
C PRO A 27 24.64 -6.77 -16.23
N ILE A 28 25.06 -7.25 -15.05
CA ILE A 28 25.64 -8.60 -14.86
C ILE A 28 24.57 -9.61 -14.40
N ARG A 29 23.34 -9.14 -14.12
CA ARG A 29 22.22 -9.97 -13.67
C ARG A 29 21.93 -11.11 -14.66
N LYS A 30 21.74 -12.32 -14.14
CA LYS A 30 21.30 -13.48 -14.94
C LYS A 30 19.78 -13.57 -14.95
N SER A 31 19.19 -13.57 -16.15
CA SER A 31 17.77 -13.84 -16.36
C SER A 31 17.43 -15.30 -16.04
N LEU A 32 16.21 -15.51 -15.54
CA LEU A 32 15.63 -16.84 -15.32
C LEU A 32 14.42 -17.00 -16.25
N ILE A 33 14.66 -17.48 -17.47
CA ILE A 33 13.62 -17.61 -18.51
C ILE A 33 13.27 -19.09 -18.67
N LYS A 34 12.00 -19.45 -18.45
CA LYS A 34 11.50 -20.82 -18.59
C LYS A 34 10.56 -20.97 -19.78
N SER A 35 9.90 -19.91 -20.19
CA SER A 35 8.90 -19.92 -21.26
C SER A 35 9.14 -18.80 -22.28
N SER A 36 8.92 -19.13 -23.56
CA SER A 36 8.96 -18.13 -24.65
C SER A 36 7.70 -17.28 -24.67
N LEU A 37 7.83 -16.01 -25.03
CA LEU A 37 6.69 -15.13 -25.24
C LEU A 37 5.81 -15.63 -26.41
N PRO A 38 4.48 -15.52 -26.34
CA PRO A 38 3.61 -15.85 -27.47
C PRO A 38 3.96 -15.04 -28.73
N ARG A 39 3.85 -15.68 -29.90
CA ARG A 39 4.27 -15.09 -31.20
C ARG A 39 3.21 -14.22 -31.88
N SER A 40 1.98 -14.17 -31.38
CA SER A 40 0.92 -13.37 -32.02
C SER A 40 1.22 -11.88 -31.85
N PRO A 41 1.07 -11.07 -32.90
CA PRO A 41 1.40 -9.66 -32.85
C PRO A 41 0.51 -8.93 -31.83
N PRO A 42 1.06 -8.00 -31.04
CA PRO A 42 0.26 -7.14 -30.18
C PRO A 42 -0.69 -6.25 -31.01
N PRO A 43 -1.87 -5.89 -30.48
CA PRO A 43 -2.74 -4.90 -31.12
C PRO A 43 -2.06 -3.52 -31.15
N LYS A 44 -2.62 -2.58 -31.93
CA LYS A 44 -2.13 -1.18 -31.97
C LYS A 44 -2.32 -0.43 -30.66
N GLU A 45 -3.36 -0.78 -29.92
CA GLU A 45 -3.66 -0.19 -28.61
C GLU A 45 -3.92 -1.29 -27.60
N TRP A 46 -3.40 -1.10 -26.39
CA TRP A 46 -3.65 -2.00 -25.28
C TRP A 46 -3.51 -1.27 -23.95
N ARG A 47 -4.43 -1.54 -23.02
CA ARG A 47 -4.57 -0.78 -21.78
C ARG A 47 -5.01 -1.70 -20.64
N TRP A 48 -4.10 -2.03 -19.73
CA TRP A 48 -4.41 -2.89 -18.58
C TRP A 48 -5.31 -2.22 -17.53
N ASP A 49 -5.43 -0.88 -17.56
CA ASP A 49 -6.42 -0.15 -16.77
C ASP A 49 -7.85 -0.32 -17.29
N ASN A 50 -8.03 -0.87 -18.50
CA ASN A 50 -9.34 -1.10 -19.09
C ASN A 50 -9.32 -2.24 -20.14
N VAL A 51 -9.34 -3.49 -19.69
CA VAL A 51 -9.54 -4.66 -20.54
C VAL A 51 -10.99 -5.13 -20.40
N GLY A 52 -11.80 -4.92 -21.45
CA GLY A 52 -13.22 -5.29 -21.42
C GLY A 52 -14.03 -4.57 -20.33
N GLY A 53 -13.62 -3.36 -19.93
CA GLY A 53 -14.26 -2.62 -18.83
C GLY A 53 -13.78 -3.03 -17.43
N ILE A 54 -12.77 -3.88 -17.32
CA ILE A 54 -12.15 -4.32 -16.07
C ILE A 54 -10.77 -3.67 -15.94
N ASN A 55 -10.49 -3.15 -14.74
CA ASN A 55 -9.19 -2.59 -14.40
C ASN A 55 -8.33 -3.66 -13.71
N TYR A 56 -7.16 -3.96 -14.27
CA TYR A 56 -6.20 -4.94 -13.77
C TYR A 56 -4.99 -4.32 -13.06
N LEU A 57 -5.02 -3.01 -12.87
CA LEU A 57 -4.00 -2.24 -12.18
C LEU A 57 -4.30 -2.21 -10.68
N THR A 58 -3.26 -2.24 -9.83
CA THR A 58 -3.35 -2.01 -8.39
C THR A 58 -3.22 -0.52 -8.04
N ILE A 59 -3.21 -0.20 -6.74
CA ILE A 59 -3.17 1.18 -6.23
C ILE A 59 -1.95 1.95 -6.74
N THR A 60 -2.12 3.25 -6.94
CA THR A 60 -1.00 4.19 -7.16
C THR A 60 -0.23 4.36 -5.86
N LYS A 61 1.10 4.49 -5.94
CA LYS A 61 1.99 4.63 -4.78
C LYS A 61 2.74 5.97 -4.82
N ASN A 62 3.35 6.35 -3.70
CA ASN A 62 4.17 7.55 -3.60
C ASN A 62 5.47 7.26 -2.84
N GLN A 63 6.60 7.33 -3.53
CA GLN A 63 7.92 7.05 -2.99
C GLN A 63 8.53 8.23 -2.22
N HIS A 64 7.93 9.42 -2.32
CA HIS A 64 8.48 10.62 -1.71
C HIS A 64 7.99 10.85 -0.28
N ILE A 65 7.13 9.99 0.27
CA ILE A 65 6.53 10.19 1.59
C ILE A 65 6.61 8.92 2.45
N PRO A 66 6.72 9.03 3.79
CA PRO A 66 6.65 10.26 4.61
C PRO A 66 7.89 11.16 4.52
N GLN A 67 8.94 10.68 3.86
CA GLN A 67 10.20 11.36 3.57
C GLN A 67 10.70 10.91 2.20
N TYR A 68 11.66 11.62 1.62
CA TYR A 68 12.18 11.24 0.31
C TYR A 68 12.93 9.89 0.38
N CYS A 69 12.64 9.01 -0.57
CA CYS A 69 13.36 7.77 -0.79
C CYS A 69 13.39 7.46 -2.30
N GLY A 70 14.59 7.37 -2.89
CA GLY A 70 14.83 7.03 -4.30
C GLY A 70 14.54 5.56 -4.60
N SER A 71 13.30 5.11 -4.37
CA SER A 71 12.89 3.70 -4.39
C SER A 71 12.03 3.32 -5.60
N CYS A 72 12.04 4.15 -6.66
CA CYS A 72 11.28 3.90 -7.89
C CYS A 72 11.49 2.50 -8.47
N TRP A 73 12.71 1.98 -8.42
CA TRP A 73 13.09 0.64 -8.88
C TRP A 73 12.26 -0.47 -8.20
N ALA A 74 12.10 -0.40 -6.88
CA ALA A 74 11.29 -1.33 -6.09
C ALA A 74 9.79 -1.09 -6.29
N GLN A 75 9.36 0.17 -6.38
CA GLN A 75 7.97 0.57 -6.60
C GLN A 75 7.45 0.08 -7.97
N ALA A 76 8.24 0.26 -9.03
CA ALA A 76 7.92 -0.17 -10.39
C ALA A 76 7.85 -1.70 -10.48
N ALA A 77 8.85 -2.42 -9.97
CA ALA A 77 8.89 -3.88 -10.00
C ALA A 77 7.74 -4.52 -9.21
N THR A 78 7.47 -4.05 -7.98
CA THR A 78 6.38 -4.59 -7.15
C THR A 78 5.00 -4.23 -7.68
N SER A 79 4.82 -3.05 -8.27
CA SER A 79 3.57 -2.67 -8.94
C SER A 79 3.30 -3.54 -10.16
N ALA A 80 4.30 -3.72 -11.04
CA ALA A 80 4.17 -4.59 -12.21
C ALA A 80 3.86 -6.04 -11.82
N LEU A 81 4.53 -6.58 -10.78
CA LEU A 81 4.22 -7.93 -10.30
C LEU A 81 2.81 -8.03 -9.70
N SER A 82 2.37 -7.03 -8.93
CA SER A 82 1.01 -6.99 -8.36
C SER A 82 -0.06 -6.97 -9.44
N ASP A 83 0.11 -6.13 -10.47
CA ASP A 83 -0.77 -6.06 -11.63
C ASP A 83 -0.80 -7.42 -12.37
N ARG A 84 0.36 -8.04 -12.60
CA ARG A 84 0.45 -9.36 -13.25
C ARG A 84 -0.24 -10.46 -12.46
N ILE A 85 -0.20 -10.41 -11.13
CA ILE A 85 -0.99 -11.32 -10.30
C ILE A 85 -2.48 -11.05 -10.48
N LYS A 86 -2.91 -9.77 -10.46
CA LYS A 86 -4.30 -9.39 -10.69
C LYS A 86 -4.80 -9.87 -12.07
N ILE A 87 -3.97 -9.78 -13.11
CA ILE A 87 -4.23 -10.33 -14.45
C ILE A 87 -4.40 -11.85 -14.40
N MET A 88 -3.44 -12.57 -13.82
CA MET A 88 -3.47 -14.03 -13.70
C MET A 88 -4.69 -14.54 -12.91
N ARG A 89 -5.20 -13.73 -12.00
CA ARG A 89 -6.37 -14.01 -11.17
C ARG A 89 -7.67 -13.49 -11.75
N ASN A 90 -7.66 -12.98 -12.98
CA ASN A 90 -8.80 -12.38 -13.65
C ASN A 90 -9.52 -11.30 -12.81
N ALA A 91 -8.75 -10.42 -12.16
CA ALA A 91 -9.23 -9.37 -11.26
C ALA A 91 -10.15 -9.88 -10.12
N SER A 92 -10.02 -11.15 -9.73
CA SER A 92 -10.76 -11.72 -8.61
C SER A 92 -10.25 -11.19 -7.26
N TRP A 93 -11.16 -11.04 -6.29
CA TRP A 93 -10.78 -10.73 -4.92
C TRP A 93 -9.85 -11.80 -4.32
N PRO A 94 -8.89 -11.44 -3.45
CA PRO A 94 -8.51 -10.06 -3.06
C PRO A 94 -7.48 -9.43 -4.01
N ASP A 95 -7.37 -8.10 -4.00
CA ASP A 95 -6.23 -7.42 -4.63
C ASP A 95 -4.98 -7.59 -3.74
N PHE A 96 -3.88 -8.05 -4.33
CA PHE A 96 -2.59 -8.19 -3.65
C PHE A 96 -1.72 -6.97 -3.97
N ASN A 97 -1.28 -6.25 -2.95
CA ASN A 97 -0.42 -5.08 -3.10
C ASN A 97 0.93 -5.43 -2.51
N ILE A 98 1.89 -5.82 -3.35
CA ILE A 98 3.19 -6.29 -2.88
C ILE A 98 3.96 -5.13 -2.23
N SER A 99 4.56 -5.41 -1.07
CA SER A 99 5.35 -4.43 -0.31
C SER A 99 6.68 -4.12 -1.02
N PRO A 100 6.91 -2.86 -1.42
CA PRO A 100 8.23 -2.42 -1.88
C PRO A 100 9.20 -2.29 -0.70
N GLN A 101 8.69 -2.09 0.52
CA GLN A 101 9.49 -1.88 1.73
C GLN A 101 10.43 -3.05 2.01
N VAL A 102 9.96 -4.28 1.82
CA VAL A 102 10.79 -5.48 2.01
C VAL A 102 12.00 -5.47 1.08
N ILE A 103 11.84 -5.05 -0.19
CA ILE A 103 12.95 -5.00 -1.15
C ILE A 103 13.90 -3.84 -0.83
N ILE A 104 13.38 -2.72 -0.36
CA ILE A 104 14.19 -1.56 0.03
C ILE A 104 15.04 -1.89 1.27
N SER A 105 14.52 -2.68 2.22
CA SER A 105 15.25 -3.10 3.41
C SER A 105 16.12 -4.35 3.21
N CYS A 106 15.69 -5.33 2.40
CA CYS A 106 16.34 -6.65 2.30
C CYS A 106 16.89 -7.00 0.92
N GLY A 107 16.61 -6.17 -0.10
CA GLY A 107 17.09 -6.35 -1.45
C GLY A 107 18.60 -6.08 -1.59
N PRO A 108 19.17 -6.39 -2.76
CA PRO A 108 20.62 -6.35 -2.99
C PRO A 108 21.18 -4.97 -3.37
N ASP A 109 20.33 -3.99 -3.71
CA ASP A 109 20.72 -2.66 -4.19
C ASP A 109 20.75 -1.62 -3.06
N ASP A 110 21.05 -0.35 -3.34
CA ASP A 110 21.31 0.69 -2.33
C ASP A 110 20.03 1.31 -1.70
N GLY A 111 18.98 0.50 -1.48
CA GLY A 111 17.75 0.89 -0.79
C GLY A 111 17.13 2.21 -1.29
N CYS A 112 17.16 3.27 -0.46
CA CYS A 112 16.65 4.60 -0.78
C CYS A 112 17.58 5.47 -1.63
N HIS A 113 18.80 5.04 -1.92
CA HIS A 113 19.74 5.69 -2.83
C HIS A 113 19.76 5.05 -4.23
N GLY A 114 18.75 4.23 -4.55
CA GLY A 114 18.51 3.70 -5.89
C GLY A 114 18.87 2.23 -6.07
N GLY A 115 18.34 1.63 -7.13
CA GLY A 115 18.51 0.21 -7.44
C GLY A 115 18.00 -0.18 -8.82
N ASP A 116 17.87 -1.47 -9.08
CA ASP A 116 17.50 -2.02 -10.38
C ASP A 116 16.22 -2.85 -10.29
N SER A 117 15.23 -2.55 -11.13
CA SER A 117 13.96 -3.30 -11.16
C SER A 117 14.17 -4.79 -11.50
N GLY A 118 15.24 -5.12 -12.25
CA GLY A 118 15.65 -6.47 -12.53
C GLY A 118 16.22 -7.21 -11.33
N SER A 119 17.09 -6.56 -10.54
CA SER A 119 17.57 -7.06 -9.24
C SER A 119 16.41 -7.32 -8.27
N ALA A 120 15.40 -6.44 -8.25
CA ALA A 120 14.18 -6.64 -7.47
C ALA A 120 13.43 -7.92 -7.91
N ASN A 121 13.27 -8.14 -9.22
CA ASN A 121 12.65 -9.35 -9.76
C ASN A 121 13.42 -10.63 -9.37
N GLU A 122 14.75 -10.60 -9.41
CA GLU A 122 15.60 -11.70 -8.97
C GLU A 122 15.44 -11.98 -7.46
N TYR A 123 15.39 -10.93 -6.63
CA TYR A 123 15.13 -11.07 -5.19
C TYR A 123 13.77 -11.75 -4.95
N MET A 124 12.71 -11.28 -5.62
CA MET A 124 11.37 -11.88 -5.49
C MET A 124 11.31 -13.33 -6.00
N ALA A 125 12.18 -13.72 -6.94
CA ALA A 125 12.28 -15.10 -7.42
C ALA A 125 13.01 -16.03 -6.43
N LYS A 126 14.00 -15.51 -5.70
CA LYS A 126 14.83 -16.26 -4.74
C LYS A 126 14.24 -16.26 -3.33
N ALA A 127 14.07 -15.08 -2.76
CA ALA A 127 13.59 -14.90 -1.40
C ALA A 127 12.06 -15.04 -1.35
N GLY A 128 11.34 -14.50 -2.34
CA GLY A 128 9.90 -14.24 -2.26
C GLY A 128 9.60 -12.92 -1.56
N ILE A 129 8.34 -12.50 -1.59
CA ILE A 129 7.92 -11.16 -1.17
C ILE A 129 6.56 -11.21 -0.45
N THR A 130 6.29 -10.25 0.43
CA THR A 130 5.05 -10.17 1.21
C THR A 130 4.17 -8.99 0.75
N ASP A 131 2.93 -8.98 1.24
CA ASP A 131 1.97 -7.91 0.98
C ASP A 131 2.32 -6.64 1.78
N GLU A 132 1.86 -5.47 1.33
CA GLU A 132 1.97 -4.17 2.02
C GLU A 132 1.45 -4.26 3.46
N THR A 133 0.47 -5.12 3.72
CA THR A 133 -0.05 -5.38 5.06
C THR A 133 0.89 -6.14 6.00
N CYS A 134 2.01 -6.68 5.50
CA CYS A 134 3.08 -7.26 6.31
C CYS A 134 4.18 -6.23 6.62
N SER A 135 4.46 -5.30 5.71
CA SER A 135 5.54 -4.32 5.82
C SER A 135 5.15 -3.08 5.05
N ILE A 136 4.58 -2.11 5.75
CA ILE A 136 4.08 -0.88 5.14
C ILE A 136 5.24 0.02 4.72
N TYR A 137 5.08 0.75 3.62
CA TYR A 137 6.10 1.66 3.11
C TYR A 137 6.44 2.78 4.11
N ARG A 138 7.72 2.86 4.51
CA ARG A 138 8.25 3.85 5.46
C ARG A 138 9.24 4.84 4.83
N ALA A 139 9.52 4.69 3.52
CA ALA A 139 10.52 5.48 2.80
C ALA A 139 11.90 5.50 3.49
N ARG A 140 12.31 4.34 4.04
CA ARG A 140 13.63 4.05 4.59
C ARG A 140 14.07 2.66 4.15
N GLY A 141 15.36 2.42 4.05
CA GLY A 141 15.98 1.14 3.72
C GLY A 141 17.17 0.84 4.60
N HIS A 142 17.85 -0.25 4.29
CA HIS A 142 19.04 -0.68 5.03
C HIS A 142 20.20 0.32 4.94
N ASP A 143 20.18 1.14 3.89
CA ASP A 143 21.09 2.23 3.62
C ASP A 143 20.84 3.48 4.50
N ASN A 144 19.61 3.71 4.98
CA ASN A 144 19.25 4.95 5.69
C ASN A 144 18.32 4.75 6.91
N GLY A 145 18.51 3.67 7.66
CA GLY A 145 17.99 3.52 9.02
C GLY A 145 16.93 2.44 9.24
N LEU A 146 16.70 1.57 8.26
CA LEU A 146 15.78 0.44 8.38
C LEU A 146 16.40 -0.85 7.78
N PRO A 147 17.38 -1.46 8.50
CA PRO A 147 18.07 -2.66 8.05
C PRO A 147 17.13 -3.85 7.89
N CYS A 148 17.49 -4.80 7.03
CA CYS A 148 16.73 -6.02 6.88
C CYS A 148 16.61 -6.78 8.22
N SER A 149 15.39 -7.16 8.56
CA SER A 149 15.07 -7.98 9.73
C SER A 149 13.88 -8.89 9.41
N ASN A 150 13.57 -9.85 10.28
CA ASN A 150 12.34 -10.64 10.13
C ASN A 150 11.08 -9.77 10.30
N LEU A 151 11.15 -8.73 11.14
CA LEU A 151 10.06 -7.77 11.32
C LEU A 151 9.82 -6.99 10.02
N GLU A 152 10.89 -6.56 9.35
CA GLU A 152 10.79 -5.78 8.13
C GLU A 152 10.24 -6.58 6.94
N VAL A 153 10.24 -7.92 7.03
CA VAL A 153 9.61 -8.80 6.04
C VAL A 153 8.13 -9.01 6.34
N CYS A 154 7.77 -9.24 7.60
CA CYS A 154 6.39 -9.22 8.06
C CYS A 154 6.34 -8.97 9.56
N GLU A 155 5.54 -8.00 9.97
CA GLU A 155 5.37 -7.60 11.36
C GLU A 155 3.89 -7.44 11.73
N THR A 156 3.65 -7.49 13.03
CA THR A 156 2.41 -7.11 13.70
C THR A 156 2.75 -6.59 15.07
N CYS A 157 2.08 -5.53 15.51
CA CYS A 157 2.28 -4.93 16.82
C CYS A 157 0.99 -5.08 17.63
N ASP A 158 1.07 -5.88 18.69
CA ASP A 158 -0.06 -6.14 19.58
C ASP A 158 -0.16 -5.02 20.64
N PRO A 159 -1.38 -4.50 20.93
CA PRO A 159 -1.58 -3.49 21.98
C PRO A 159 -1.04 -3.88 23.36
N ASP A 160 -1.08 -5.17 23.69
CA ASP A 160 -0.70 -5.71 25.00
C ASP A 160 0.77 -6.20 25.02
N ALA A 161 1.50 -6.11 23.90
CA ALA A 161 2.91 -6.46 23.79
C ALA A 161 3.82 -5.23 23.90
N ASP A 162 4.97 -5.40 24.55
CA ASP A 162 5.99 -4.35 24.68
C ASP A 162 6.74 -4.09 23.36
N GLU A 163 6.75 -5.06 22.43
CA GLU A 163 7.46 -5.01 21.15
C GLU A 163 6.63 -5.66 20.03
N CYS A 164 6.80 -5.19 18.80
CA CYS A 164 6.24 -5.82 17.61
C CYS A 164 6.86 -7.22 17.39
N SER A 165 6.12 -8.08 16.70
CA SER A 165 6.54 -9.46 16.43
C SER A 165 6.28 -9.85 14.98
N THR A 166 6.97 -10.89 14.51
CA THR A 166 6.70 -11.48 13.19
C THR A 166 5.54 -12.48 13.32
N PRO A 167 4.46 -12.33 12.53
CA PRO A 167 3.41 -13.35 12.48
C PRO A 167 3.98 -14.73 12.18
N PRO A 168 3.55 -15.81 12.86
CA PRO A 168 4.14 -17.14 12.72
C PRO A 168 3.96 -17.71 11.31
N LYS A 169 2.91 -17.28 10.61
CA LYS A 169 2.66 -17.62 9.22
C LYS A 169 2.09 -16.41 8.48
N TYR A 170 2.45 -16.24 7.22
CA TYR A 170 1.96 -15.17 6.35
C TYR A 170 1.96 -15.59 4.89
N HIS A 171 1.25 -14.85 4.04
CA HIS A 171 1.27 -15.07 2.60
C HIS A 171 2.59 -14.59 2.00
N LYS A 172 3.14 -15.39 1.09
CA LYS A 172 4.37 -15.09 0.39
C LYS A 172 4.17 -15.31 -1.09
N TYR A 173 4.46 -14.28 -1.87
CA TYR A 173 4.40 -14.27 -3.34
C TYR A 173 5.80 -14.47 -3.90
N ARG A 174 5.89 -14.99 -5.11
CA ARG A 174 7.17 -15.30 -5.75
C ARG A 174 7.11 -15.01 -7.24
N VAL A 175 8.26 -14.71 -7.80
CA VAL A 175 8.47 -14.64 -9.25
C VAL A 175 8.87 -16.02 -9.76
N GLN A 176 8.18 -16.50 -10.79
CA GLN A 176 8.45 -17.80 -11.41
C GLN A 176 9.58 -17.72 -12.45
N GLU A 177 9.56 -16.68 -13.29
CA GLU A 177 10.55 -16.36 -14.31
C GLU A 177 10.65 -14.83 -14.47
N TYR A 178 11.82 -14.37 -14.89
CA TYR A 178 12.09 -12.95 -15.11
C TYR A 178 13.19 -12.75 -16.14
N GLY A 179 13.22 -11.59 -16.75
CA GLY A 179 14.26 -11.20 -17.70
C GLY A 179 14.21 -9.73 -18.07
N ASP A 180 14.92 -9.42 -19.13
CA ASP A 180 14.93 -8.12 -19.79
C ASP A 180 14.08 -8.17 -21.06
N VAL A 181 13.48 -7.04 -21.42
CA VAL A 181 12.90 -6.87 -22.75
C VAL A 181 14.03 -6.42 -23.68
N GLU A 182 14.47 -7.30 -24.58
CA GLU A 182 15.60 -7.04 -25.46
C GLU A 182 15.16 -6.92 -26.92
N GLY A 183 15.55 -5.85 -27.62
CA GLY A 183 15.47 -5.70 -29.08
C GLY A 183 16.83 -5.33 -29.66
N LYS A 184 17.18 -5.83 -30.85
CA LYS A 184 18.47 -5.50 -31.50
C LYS A 184 18.45 -4.16 -32.21
N THR A 185 17.25 -3.65 -32.49
CA THR A 185 17.01 -2.34 -33.08
C THR A 185 15.97 -1.59 -32.25
N PRO A 186 15.89 -0.25 -32.33
CA PRO A 186 14.86 0.53 -31.63
C PRO A 186 13.44 0.05 -31.95
N LYS A 187 13.18 -0.29 -33.22
CA LYS A 187 11.88 -0.82 -33.67
C LYS A 187 11.57 -2.19 -33.06
N GLU A 188 12.57 -3.06 -32.95
CA GLU A 188 12.42 -4.35 -32.27
C GLU A 188 12.20 -4.16 -30.76
N GLN A 189 12.88 -3.20 -30.13
CA GLN A 189 12.70 -2.90 -28.72
C GLN A 189 11.27 -2.42 -28.42
N GLU A 190 10.77 -1.46 -29.20
CA GLU A 190 9.38 -0.98 -29.12
C GLU A 190 8.40 -2.16 -29.28
N PHE A 191 8.58 -2.97 -30.32
CA PHE A 191 7.72 -4.13 -30.58
C PHE A 191 7.75 -5.15 -29.44
N ASN A 192 8.93 -5.45 -28.90
CA ASN A 192 9.09 -6.43 -27.83
C ASN A 192 8.50 -5.94 -26.50
N MET A 193 8.57 -4.63 -26.23
CA MET A 193 7.87 -4.01 -25.09
C MET A 193 6.35 -4.16 -25.26
N MET A 194 5.80 -3.83 -26.43
CA MET A 194 4.37 -4.00 -26.71
C MET A 194 3.93 -5.46 -26.54
N ALA A 195 4.73 -6.40 -27.08
CA ALA A 195 4.43 -7.82 -27.02
C ALA A 195 4.44 -8.35 -25.57
N GLU A 196 5.44 -7.99 -24.76
CA GLU A 196 5.51 -8.40 -23.36
C GLU A 196 4.34 -7.83 -22.55
N ILE A 197 4.03 -6.54 -22.74
CA ILE A 197 2.90 -5.88 -22.09
C ILE A 197 1.58 -6.58 -22.44
N TYR A 198 1.32 -6.81 -23.73
CA TYR A 198 0.08 -7.42 -24.19
C TYR A 198 -0.11 -8.85 -23.67
N HIS A 199 0.94 -9.67 -23.75
CA HIS A 199 0.83 -11.12 -23.46
C HIS A 199 0.93 -11.47 -21.98
N ARG A 200 1.69 -10.70 -21.20
CA ARG A 200 2.06 -11.07 -19.83
C ARG A 200 1.82 -9.99 -18.79
N GLY A 201 1.43 -8.78 -19.19
CA GLY A 201 1.12 -7.68 -18.28
C GLY A 201 2.21 -6.61 -18.18
N PRO A 202 2.01 -5.59 -17.33
CA PRO A 202 2.92 -4.44 -17.19
C PRO A 202 4.39 -4.79 -16.98
N ILE A 203 5.30 -3.92 -17.42
CA ILE A 203 6.76 -4.08 -17.29
C ILE A 203 7.35 -2.88 -16.54
N ALA A 204 8.48 -3.08 -15.85
CA ALA A 204 9.23 -1.98 -15.26
C ALA A 204 10.26 -1.46 -16.26
N CYS A 205 10.42 -0.14 -16.43
CA CYS A 205 11.41 0.44 -17.35
C CYS A 205 12.11 1.64 -16.74
N GLY A 206 13.41 1.77 -17.02
CA GLY A 206 14.17 2.97 -16.70
C GLY A 206 13.89 4.11 -17.68
N ILE A 207 13.77 5.33 -17.16
CA ILE A 207 13.68 6.58 -17.92
C ILE A 207 14.61 7.65 -17.34
N ALA A 208 14.94 8.65 -18.14
CA ALA A 208 15.51 9.90 -17.66
C ALA A 208 14.39 10.82 -17.18
N VAL A 209 14.55 11.46 -16.03
CA VAL A 209 13.61 12.48 -15.56
C VAL A 209 14.11 13.87 -15.88
N THR A 210 13.31 14.64 -16.61
CA THR A 210 13.57 16.05 -16.89
C THR A 210 12.80 16.96 -15.94
N ASP A 211 13.27 18.19 -15.77
CA ASP A 211 12.58 19.20 -14.98
C ASP A 211 11.14 19.44 -15.48
N GLU A 212 10.93 19.41 -16.80
CA GLU A 212 9.61 19.58 -17.40
C GLU A 212 8.67 18.42 -17.01
N LEU A 213 9.15 17.18 -17.09
CA LEU A 213 8.36 16.01 -16.67
C LEU A 213 8.03 16.08 -15.17
N TYR A 214 9.02 16.38 -14.33
CA TYR A 214 8.83 16.36 -12.89
C TYR A 214 7.95 17.51 -12.39
N LYS A 215 8.26 18.75 -12.79
CA LYS A 215 7.66 19.96 -12.21
C LYS A 215 6.38 20.41 -12.92
N ASN A 216 6.27 20.18 -14.23
CA ASN A 216 5.25 20.84 -15.06
C ASN A 216 4.24 19.87 -15.70
N TYR A 217 4.54 18.58 -15.78
CA TYR A 217 3.60 17.62 -16.37
C TYR A 217 2.31 17.50 -15.54
N THR A 218 1.18 17.83 -16.18
CA THR A 218 -0.17 17.72 -15.61
C THR A 218 -1.13 16.90 -16.50
N GLY A 219 -0.73 16.58 -17.73
CA GLY A 219 -1.49 15.75 -18.65
C GLY A 219 -1.09 15.92 -20.12
N GLY A 220 -1.61 15.06 -20.99
CA GLY A 220 -1.29 15.03 -22.42
C GLY A 220 -0.18 14.04 -22.77
N ILE A 221 0.25 14.01 -24.04
CA ILE A 221 1.43 13.22 -24.43
C ILE A 221 2.68 14.06 -24.18
N PHE A 222 3.47 13.62 -23.23
CA PHE A 222 4.79 14.18 -22.96
C PHE A 222 5.77 13.84 -24.09
N TYR A 223 6.52 14.85 -24.52
CA TYR A 223 7.60 14.72 -25.48
C TYR A 223 8.74 15.66 -25.09
N ASP A 224 9.82 15.08 -24.57
CA ASP A 224 11.04 15.82 -24.28
C ASP A 224 11.81 16.12 -25.58
N THR A 225 12.15 17.39 -25.79
CA THR A 225 12.94 17.86 -26.95
C THR A 225 14.43 18.02 -26.64
N THR A 226 14.86 17.75 -25.40
CA THR A 226 16.26 17.92 -24.98
C THR A 226 17.14 16.72 -25.32
N ASN A 227 16.52 15.60 -25.74
CA ASN A 227 17.18 14.32 -26.00
C ASN A 227 17.91 13.76 -24.77
N ASN A 228 17.44 14.09 -23.56
CA ASN A 228 18.01 13.51 -22.35
C ASN A 228 17.77 11.99 -22.33
N SER A 229 18.84 11.21 -22.18
CA SER A 229 18.78 9.74 -22.06
C SER A 229 19.56 9.23 -20.84
N ASN A 230 19.84 10.11 -19.88
CA ASN A 230 20.50 9.76 -18.61
C ASN A 230 19.46 9.14 -17.68
N ILE A 231 19.28 7.83 -17.79
CA ILE A 231 18.27 7.08 -17.03
C ILE A 231 18.60 7.13 -15.53
N ASP A 232 17.68 7.68 -14.75
CA ASP A 232 17.83 7.93 -13.31
C ASP A 232 16.58 7.56 -12.48
N HIS A 233 15.52 7.08 -13.13
CA HIS A 233 14.24 6.70 -12.52
C HIS A 233 13.63 5.46 -13.19
N ASP A 234 12.82 4.69 -12.45
CA ASP A 234 12.08 3.53 -12.95
C ASP A 234 10.56 3.77 -12.87
N ILE A 235 9.85 3.31 -13.89
CA ILE A 235 8.38 3.41 -14.00
C ILE A 235 7.76 2.06 -14.36
N SER A 236 6.43 1.93 -14.25
CA SER A 236 5.70 0.75 -14.76
C SER A 236 4.95 1.11 -16.03
N VAL A 237 5.29 0.50 -17.16
CA VAL A 237 4.58 0.67 -18.44
C VAL A 237 3.41 -0.30 -18.46
N VAL A 238 2.19 0.24 -18.45
CA VAL A 238 0.93 -0.51 -18.26
C VAL A 238 0.10 -0.62 -19.54
N GLY A 239 0.55 0.00 -20.62
CA GLY A 239 -0.17 -0.01 -21.89
C GLY A 239 0.46 0.92 -22.92
N TYR A 240 -0.21 1.06 -24.05
CA TYR A 240 0.16 1.93 -25.15
C TYR A 240 -1.07 2.21 -26.03
N GLY A 241 -1.03 3.27 -26.81
CA GLY A 241 -2.11 3.61 -27.74
C GLY A 241 -1.75 4.73 -28.71
N HIS A 242 -2.75 5.22 -29.42
CA HIS A 242 -2.66 6.36 -30.33
C HIS A 242 -3.51 7.52 -29.81
N ASP A 243 -3.00 8.74 -29.90
CA ASP A 243 -3.78 9.94 -29.58
C ASP A 243 -4.14 10.68 -30.87
N GLU A 244 -5.41 10.60 -31.24
CA GLU A 244 -5.95 11.20 -32.47
C GLU A 244 -5.78 12.73 -32.52
N LYS A 245 -5.63 13.40 -31.37
CA LYS A 245 -5.49 14.87 -31.33
C LYS A 245 -4.10 15.32 -31.76
N THR A 246 -3.07 14.62 -31.30
CA THR A 246 -1.67 14.92 -31.61
C THR A 246 -1.16 14.14 -32.82
N GLY A 247 -1.82 13.04 -33.18
CA GLY A 247 -1.34 12.07 -34.17
C GLY A 247 -0.14 11.25 -33.66
N TRP A 248 0.13 11.26 -32.35
CA TRP A 248 1.26 10.56 -31.76
C TRP A 248 0.84 9.25 -31.09
N ASP A 249 1.68 8.24 -31.26
CA ASP A 249 1.63 7.05 -30.43
C ASP A 249 2.20 7.34 -29.05
N TYR A 250 1.68 6.67 -28.02
CA TYR A 250 2.14 6.83 -26.65
C TYR A 250 2.29 5.50 -25.89
N TRP A 251 3.20 5.50 -24.93
CA TRP A 251 3.22 4.59 -23.79
C TRP A 251 2.32 5.13 -22.69
N LEU A 252 1.49 4.27 -22.08
CA LEU A 252 0.74 4.57 -20.86
C LEU A 252 1.54 4.09 -19.66
N ILE A 253 1.87 5.00 -18.75
CA ILE A 253 2.88 4.76 -17.71
C ILE A 253 2.31 5.09 -16.34
N ARG A 254 2.44 4.16 -15.38
CA ARG A 254 2.25 4.41 -13.95
C ARG A 254 3.56 4.91 -13.34
N ASN A 255 3.48 6.05 -12.64
CA ASN A 255 4.58 6.58 -11.85
C ASN A 255 4.34 6.35 -10.34
N SER A 256 5.34 6.65 -9.51
CA SER A 256 5.35 6.46 -8.06
C SER A 256 5.50 7.78 -7.28
N TRP A 257 4.89 8.86 -7.77
CA TRP A 257 4.91 10.21 -7.14
C TRP A 257 3.55 10.66 -6.60
N GLY A 258 2.64 9.71 -6.42
CA GLY A 258 1.30 9.95 -5.88
C GLY A 258 0.27 10.44 -6.89
N THR A 259 -1.00 10.38 -6.50
CA THR A 259 -2.14 10.67 -7.39
C THR A 259 -2.31 12.18 -7.68
N TYR A 260 -1.63 13.05 -6.94
CA TYR A 260 -1.64 14.49 -7.21
C TYR A 260 -0.71 14.89 -8.37
N TRP A 261 0.16 13.99 -8.83
CA TRP A 261 1.08 14.25 -9.94
C TRP A 261 0.52 13.71 -11.26
N GLY A 262 0.72 14.44 -12.36
CA GLY A 262 0.31 14.00 -13.70
C GLY A 262 -1.18 13.69 -13.83
N GLU A 263 -1.49 12.61 -14.55
CA GLU A 263 -2.84 12.12 -14.81
C GLU A 263 -3.27 11.11 -13.73
N ASN A 264 -3.46 11.57 -12.50
CA ASN A 264 -3.73 10.73 -11.31
C ASN A 264 -2.61 9.74 -10.98
N GLY A 265 -1.35 10.17 -11.07
CA GLY A 265 -0.15 9.37 -10.88
C GLY A 265 0.33 8.64 -12.15
N TYR A 266 -0.35 8.86 -13.27
CA TYR A 266 0.03 8.33 -14.58
C TYR A 266 0.53 9.42 -15.51
N PHE A 267 1.22 9.01 -16.56
CA PHE A 267 1.51 9.91 -17.68
C PHE A 267 1.54 9.14 -19.01
N ARG A 268 1.43 9.89 -20.09
CA ARG A 268 1.57 9.37 -21.45
C ARG A 268 2.84 9.92 -22.07
N LEU A 269 3.67 9.04 -22.59
CA LEU A 269 4.97 9.39 -23.17
C LEU A 269 4.99 9.03 -24.64
N ARG A 270 5.51 9.93 -25.50
CA ARG A 270 5.63 9.67 -26.93
C ARG A 270 6.43 8.38 -27.21
N LYS A 271 5.78 7.44 -27.89
CA LYS A 271 6.33 6.11 -28.25
C LYS A 271 7.02 6.13 -29.62
N GLY A 272 8.03 5.28 -29.79
CA GLY A 272 8.69 4.97 -31.07
C GLY A 272 9.80 5.93 -31.47
N VAL A 273 10.19 6.81 -30.57
CA VAL A 273 11.29 7.78 -30.75
C VAL A 273 12.34 7.69 -29.63
N ASN A 274 12.28 6.64 -28.79
CA ASN A 274 13.10 6.47 -27.60
C ASN A 274 13.14 7.74 -26.70
N ASN A 275 11.98 8.37 -26.50
CA ASN A 275 11.92 9.59 -25.71
C ASN A 275 12.32 9.30 -24.26
N ILE A 276 13.14 10.19 -23.68
CA ILE A 276 13.73 10.04 -22.34
C ILE A 276 14.39 8.67 -22.06
N GLY A 277 14.86 7.98 -23.11
CA GLY A 277 15.57 6.72 -23.01
C GLY A 277 14.71 5.48 -22.71
N ILE A 278 13.38 5.58 -22.69
CA ILE A 278 12.49 4.46 -22.29
C ILE A 278 12.65 3.18 -23.15
N GLU A 279 13.01 3.32 -24.42
CA GLU A 279 13.24 2.23 -25.38
C GLU A 279 14.74 1.90 -25.51
N SER A 280 15.54 2.13 -24.46
CA SER A 280 17.00 1.89 -24.48
C SER A 280 17.41 0.50 -23.95
N GLY A 281 16.46 -0.43 -23.83
CA GLY A 281 16.72 -1.79 -23.35
C GLY A 281 17.00 -1.87 -21.85
N THR A 282 16.33 -1.04 -21.05
CA THR A 282 16.35 -1.03 -19.57
C THR A 282 15.05 -1.57 -18.97
N CYS A 283 14.15 -2.10 -19.81
CA CYS A 283 12.89 -2.66 -19.36
C CYS A 283 13.05 -4.10 -18.86
N THR A 284 12.45 -4.41 -17.71
CA THR A 284 12.45 -5.73 -17.09
C THR A 284 11.05 -6.26 -16.90
N TRP A 285 10.92 -7.59 -16.95
CA TRP A 285 9.65 -8.28 -16.77
C TRP A 285 9.81 -9.46 -15.81
N ALA A 286 8.71 -9.82 -15.15
CA ALA A 286 8.62 -10.97 -14.27
C ALA A 286 7.24 -11.61 -14.37
N THR A 287 7.11 -12.93 -14.31
CA THR A 287 5.81 -13.58 -14.17
C THR A 287 5.62 -14.10 -12.74
N PRO A 288 4.40 -13.99 -12.18
CA PRO A 288 4.15 -14.50 -10.83
C PRO A 288 4.08 -16.03 -10.82
N GLU A 289 4.60 -16.62 -9.75
CA GLU A 289 4.28 -17.99 -9.36
C GLU A 289 2.89 -18.01 -8.70
N ASN A 290 2.07 -19.02 -9.01
CA ASN A 290 0.76 -19.19 -8.40
C ASN A 290 0.86 -19.70 -6.95
N THR A 291 1.06 -18.78 -6.01
CA THR A 291 1.16 -19.08 -4.57
C THR A 291 -0.18 -19.02 -3.84
N TRP A 292 -1.22 -18.44 -4.46
CA TRP A 292 -2.53 -18.20 -3.85
C TRP A 292 -3.52 -19.35 -4.05
N SER A 293 -3.38 -20.22 -5.05
CA SER A 293 -4.43 -21.24 -5.31
C SER A 293 -4.62 -22.26 -4.18
N LYS A 294 -3.64 -22.42 -3.30
CA LYS A 294 -3.74 -23.28 -2.10
C LYS A 294 -4.21 -22.52 -0.86
N ASN A 295 -4.38 -21.20 -0.93
CA ASN A 295 -4.64 -20.31 0.20
C ASN A 295 -3.77 -20.61 1.43
N ALA A 296 -2.52 -21.07 1.21
CA ALA A 296 -1.67 -21.57 2.28
C ALA A 296 -0.78 -20.45 2.80
N LEU A 297 -0.92 -20.15 4.09
CA LEU A 297 0.08 -19.34 4.81
C LEU A 297 1.38 -20.14 4.90
N GLN A 298 2.51 -19.48 4.64
CA GLN A 298 3.83 -20.06 4.75
C GLN A 298 4.39 -19.74 6.14
N PRO A 299 5.10 -20.69 6.80
CA PRO A 299 5.79 -20.40 8.06
C PRO A 299 6.76 -19.22 7.90
N ALA A 300 6.90 -18.41 8.94
CA ALA A 300 7.98 -17.46 9.02
C ALA A 300 9.32 -18.19 8.86
N SER A 301 9.98 -17.98 7.71
CA SER A 301 11.29 -18.54 7.44
C SER A 301 12.37 -17.57 7.91
N PRO A 302 13.42 -18.03 8.63
CA PRO A 302 14.62 -17.23 8.79
C PRO A 302 15.11 -16.79 7.41
N GLN A 303 15.51 -15.52 7.30
CA GLN A 303 15.99 -15.00 6.01
C GLN A 303 17.11 -15.90 5.44
N PRO A 304 17.11 -16.18 4.13
CA PRO A 304 18.32 -16.66 3.48
C PRO A 304 19.44 -15.66 3.81
N LYS A 305 20.63 -16.15 4.19
CA LYS A 305 21.81 -15.29 4.33
C LYS A 305 22.17 -14.76 2.93
N THR A 306 21.50 -13.71 2.47
CA THR A 306 21.99 -12.91 1.35
C THR A 306 23.27 -12.24 1.84
N HIS A 307 24.33 -12.32 1.05
CA HIS A 307 25.64 -11.75 1.37
C HIS A 307 25.57 -10.23 1.40
N ILE A 308 24.98 -9.66 2.45
CA ILE A 308 25.36 -8.34 2.93
C ILE A 308 26.29 -8.64 4.10
N GLU A 309 27.58 -8.83 3.81
CA GLU A 309 28.57 -8.74 4.88
C GLU A 309 28.34 -7.39 5.55
N GLU A 310 28.04 -7.39 6.85
CA GLU A 310 28.11 -6.18 7.67
C GLU A 310 29.39 -5.45 7.28
N ALA A 311 29.25 -4.26 6.69
CA ALA A 311 30.41 -3.45 6.32
C ALA A 311 31.25 -3.26 7.58
N LYS A 312 32.37 -3.98 7.68
CA LYS A 312 33.30 -3.81 8.79
C LYS A 312 33.71 -2.35 8.79
N PRO A 313 33.61 -1.62 9.92
CA PRO A 313 34.05 -0.25 9.97
C PRO A 313 35.53 -0.21 9.55
N PRO A 314 35.95 0.79 8.74
CA PRO A 314 37.30 0.85 8.22
C PRO A 314 38.30 0.80 9.38
N ARG A 315 39.14 -0.24 9.40
CA ARG A 315 40.29 -0.33 10.31
C ARG A 315 41.32 0.72 9.87
N ASN A 316 41.23 1.91 10.46
CA ASN A 316 42.37 2.77 10.87
C ASN A 316 41.91 4.22 11.11
N GLN A 317 41.10 4.44 12.14
CA GLN A 317 41.08 5.75 12.81
C GLN A 317 41.20 5.53 14.31
N SER A 318 42.25 6.10 14.90
CA SER A 318 42.45 6.11 16.34
C SER A 318 41.24 6.80 17.00
N MET A 319 40.46 6.04 17.76
CA MET A 319 39.34 6.54 18.55
C MET A 319 39.80 7.67 19.48
N THR A 320 39.11 8.81 19.44
CA THR A 320 39.33 9.91 20.38
C THR A 320 38.81 9.54 21.78
N LYS A 321 39.40 10.11 22.84
CA LYS A 321 39.04 9.83 24.24
C LYS A 321 37.56 10.12 24.56
N GLU A 322 36.93 11.03 23.82
CA GLU A 322 35.52 11.39 23.96
C GLU A 322 34.58 10.32 23.40
N ALA A 323 34.93 9.71 22.26
CA ALA A 323 34.18 8.59 21.68
C ALA A 323 34.22 7.35 22.59
N PHE A 324 35.35 7.10 23.27
CA PHE A 324 35.46 6.03 24.26
C PHE A 324 34.59 6.28 25.50
N ARG A 325 34.55 7.53 26.00
CA ARG A 325 33.69 7.91 27.13
C ARG A 325 32.20 7.79 26.81
N SER A 326 31.78 8.21 25.62
CA SER A 326 30.40 8.05 25.15
C SER A 326 29.98 6.58 25.07
N LYS A 327 30.84 5.73 24.51
CA LYS A 327 30.59 4.28 24.40
C LYS A 327 30.54 3.60 25.77
N LEU A 328 31.40 4.01 26.70
CA LEU A 328 31.41 3.50 28.07
C LEU A 328 30.17 3.91 28.86
N LEU A 329 29.73 5.18 28.72
CA LEU A 329 28.48 5.66 29.32
C LEU A 329 27.29 4.89 28.76
N HIS A 330 27.23 4.63 27.46
CA HIS A 330 26.15 3.88 26.84
C HIS A 330 26.06 2.43 27.33
N ILE A 331 27.21 1.78 27.57
CA ILE A 331 27.26 0.44 28.16
C ILE A 331 26.79 0.46 29.61
N ILE A 332 27.24 1.45 30.41
CA ILE A 332 26.82 1.60 31.80
C ILE A 332 25.31 1.85 31.90
N PHE A 333 24.75 2.73 31.07
CA PHE A 333 23.30 2.98 31.02
C PHE A 333 22.52 1.73 30.60
N SER A 334 23.01 0.97 29.61
CA SER A 334 22.38 -0.29 29.20
C SER A 334 22.37 -1.33 30.33
N PHE A 335 23.40 -1.35 31.18
CA PHE A 335 23.50 -2.28 32.30
C PHE A 335 22.59 -1.88 33.46
N ILE A 336 22.49 -0.57 33.75
CA ILE A 336 21.59 -0.02 34.77
C ILE A 336 20.13 -0.24 34.37
N ASP A 337 19.77 -0.04 33.10
CA ASP A 337 18.42 -0.30 32.59
C ASP A 337 18.06 -1.79 32.67
N LYS A 338 19.01 -2.68 32.35
CA LYS A 338 18.83 -4.12 32.46
C LYS A 338 18.60 -4.56 33.91
N VAL A 339 19.35 -4.02 34.88
CA VAL A 339 19.19 -4.35 36.31
C VAL A 339 17.90 -3.75 36.90
N SER A 340 17.49 -2.57 36.43
CA SER A 340 16.21 -1.94 36.80
C SER A 340 15.01 -2.77 36.34
N LYS A 341 15.07 -3.30 35.11
CA LYS A 341 14.04 -4.18 34.53
C LYS A 341 13.92 -5.51 35.26
N THR A 342 15.03 -6.15 35.65
CA THR A 342 14.99 -7.43 36.40
C THR A 342 14.33 -7.31 37.77
N LYS A 343 14.46 -6.15 38.45
CA LYS A 343 13.78 -5.91 39.74
C LYS A 343 12.27 -5.70 39.61
N ARG A 344 11.76 -5.26 38.45
CA ARG A 344 10.30 -5.13 38.19
C ARG A 344 9.61 -6.47 37.94
N VAL A 345 10.32 -7.48 37.42
CA VAL A 345 9.74 -8.78 37.03
C VAL A 345 9.28 -9.63 38.23
N GLN A 346 9.84 -9.41 39.43
CA GLN A 346 9.45 -10.20 40.63
C GLN A 346 8.15 -9.72 41.32
N SER A 347 7.58 -8.58 40.92
CA SER A 347 6.42 -7.97 41.63
C SER A 347 5.04 -8.29 41.04
N SER A 348 4.92 -9.00 39.91
CA SER A 348 3.66 -9.10 39.16
C SER A 348 3.11 -10.51 38.93
N ARG A 349 3.49 -11.50 39.77
CA ARG A 349 2.80 -12.81 39.76
C ARG A 349 1.55 -12.77 40.64
N GLY A 350 0.41 -12.57 39.99
CA GLY A 350 -0.91 -12.85 40.57
C GLY A 350 -1.89 -11.68 40.52
N LYS A 351 -2.31 -11.25 39.32
CA LYS A 351 -3.58 -10.52 39.12
C LYS A 351 -4.20 -10.94 37.77
N THR A 352 -5.50 -11.16 37.83
CA THR A 352 -6.45 -11.48 36.76
C THR A 352 -6.18 -10.68 35.47
N LEU A 353 -6.20 -11.34 34.31
CA LEU A 353 -6.04 -10.70 32.99
C LEU A 353 -7.16 -9.66 32.75
N SER A 354 -6.85 -8.40 33.02
CA SER A 354 -7.57 -7.23 32.50
C SER A 354 -6.76 -6.73 31.31
N ARG A 355 -7.40 -6.55 30.14
CA ARG A 355 -6.83 -5.83 28.98
C ARG A 355 -6.18 -4.53 29.47
N LYS A 356 -4.95 -4.23 29.05
CA LYS A 356 -4.29 -2.97 29.42
C LYS A 356 -4.72 -1.81 28.52
N THR A 357 -5.37 -2.08 27.39
CA THR A 357 -5.63 -1.07 26.35
C THR A 357 -7.08 -0.62 26.24
N SER A 358 -7.26 0.63 25.81
CA SER A 358 -8.57 1.24 25.52
C SER A 358 -9.23 0.59 24.31
N ALA A 359 -10.56 0.59 24.28
CA ALA A 359 -11.32 0.19 23.12
C ALA A 359 -10.90 1.01 21.88
N CYS A 360 -10.69 0.31 20.76
CA CYS A 360 -10.38 0.94 19.48
C CYS A 360 -11.54 1.81 18.96
N VAL A 361 -12.77 1.47 19.34
CA VAL A 361 -13.96 2.31 19.10
C VAL A 361 -14.38 3.06 20.35
N VAL A 362 -14.70 4.34 20.17
CA VAL A 362 -15.36 5.17 21.18
C VAL A 362 -16.65 5.74 20.57
N SER A 363 -17.80 5.23 21.00
CA SER A 363 -19.10 5.73 20.51
C SER A 363 -19.36 7.16 21.01
N LYS A 364 -19.17 8.15 20.14
CA LYS A 364 -19.51 9.56 20.40
C LYS A 364 -20.71 10.07 19.58
N GLY A 365 -21.16 9.30 18.59
CA GLY A 365 -22.22 9.72 17.66
C GLY A 365 -21.80 10.85 16.70
N PHE A 366 -22.74 11.22 15.83
CA PHE A 366 -22.62 12.39 14.95
C PHE A 366 -22.72 13.69 15.78
N LYS A 367 -21.70 14.55 15.73
CA LYS A 367 -21.72 15.86 16.40
C LYS A 367 -22.87 16.74 15.91
N ASN A 368 -23.16 16.68 14.61
CA ASN A 368 -24.18 17.51 13.95
C ASN A 368 -25.44 16.71 13.58
N GLY A 369 -25.57 15.48 14.09
CA GLY A 369 -26.62 14.55 13.69
C GLY A 369 -26.39 13.93 12.30
N PRO A 370 -27.15 12.88 11.95
CA PRO A 370 -27.03 12.25 10.63
C PRO A 370 -27.50 13.20 9.52
N LYS A 371 -26.83 13.16 8.36
CA LYS A 371 -27.24 13.90 7.17
C LYS A 371 -27.83 12.95 6.14
N ILE A 372 -29.16 12.86 6.10
CA ILE A 372 -29.90 11.96 5.20
C ILE A 372 -30.72 12.80 4.23
N ILE A 373 -30.45 12.67 2.95
CA ILE A 373 -31.09 13.42 1.86
C ILE A 373 -32.06 12.51 1.09
N SER A 374 -31.67 11.25 0.86
CA SER A 374 -32.45 10.28 0.11
C SER A 374 -33.14 9.26 1.01
N VAL A 375 -34.24 8.68 0.53
CA VAL A 375 -35.00 7.66 1.27
C VAL A 375 -34.10 6.47 1.60
N GLU A 376 -33.94 6.19 2.90
CA GLU A 376 -33.07 5.12 3.38
C GLU A 376 -33.49 3.74 2.83
N PRO A 377 -32.54 2.86 2.47
CA PRO A 377 -32.82 1.52 1.96
C PRO A 377 -33.71 0.67 2.87
N LYS A 378 -33.70 0.91 4.20
CA LYS A 378 -34.60 0.22 5.13
C LYS A 378 -36.09 0.39 4.78
N TYR A 379 -36.45 1.52 4.17
CA TYR A 379 -37.80 1.84 3.70
C TYR A 379 -38.02 1.60 2.20
N SER A 380 -36.98 1.78 1.37
CA SER A 380 -37.12 1.70 -0.10
C SER A 380 -36.85 0.31 -0.70
N VAL A 381 -36.13 -0.58 -0.01
CA VAL A 381 -35.86 -1.96 -0.47
C VAL A 381 -36.80 -2.93 0.25
N ARG A 382 -37.53 -3.79 -0.47
CA ARG A 382 -38.39 -4.80 0.15
C ARG A 382 -37.55 -6.03 0.51
N SER A 383 -37.85 -6.66 1.64
CA SER A 383 -37.01 -7.77 2.13
C SER A 383 -36.99 -9.00 1.22
N PHE A 384 -38.07 -9.24 0.48
CA PHE A 384 -38.13 -10.36 -0.46
C PHE A 384 -37.39 -10.07 -1.78
N ASP A 385 -36.99 -8.82 -2.03
CA ASP A 385 -36.14 -8.46 -3.18
C ASP A 385 -34.65 -8.75 -2.89
N LEU A 386 -34.29 -9.08 -1.64
CA LEU A 386 -32.90 -9.37 -1.26
C LEU A 386 -32.50 -10.80 -1.65
N PRO A 387 -31.31 -11.00 -2.25
CA PRO A 387 -30.82 -12.33 -2.53
C PRO A 387 -30.44 -13.07 -1.24
N ARG A 388 -30.45 -14.41 -1.30
CA ARG A 388 -30.05 -15.28 -0.16
C ARG A 388 -28.58 -15.08 0.23
N ALA A 389 -27.73 -14.72 -0.72
CA ALA A 389 -26.33 -14.37 -0.50
C ALA A 389 -25.97 -13.18 -1.37
N TRP A 390 -25.09 -12.32 -0.88
CA TRP A 390 -24.57 -11.17 -1.59
C TRP A 390 -23.14 -10.90 -1.16
N ASP A 391 -22.24 -10.68 -2.10
CA ASP A 391 -20.82 -10.50 -1.81
C ASP A 391 -20.21 -9.46 -2.75
N TRP A 392 -19.89 -8.28 -2.24
CA TRP A 392 -19.26 -7.22 -3.03
C TRP A 392 -17.83 -7.57 -3.51
N ARG A 393 -17.23 -8.65 -2.98
CA ARG A 393 -15.98 -9.25 -3.50
C ARG A 393 -16.17 -9.92 -4.85
N ASN A 394 -17.40 -10.27 -5.20
CA ASN A 394 -17.74 -11.00 -6.41
C ASN A 394 -19.21 -10.77 -6.78
N VAL A 395 -19.47 -9.68 -7.51
CA VAL A 395 -20.76 -9.43 -8.18
C VAL A 395 -20.55 -9.72 -9.66
N ASP A 396 -21.17 -10.79 -10.16
CA ASP A 396 -21.05 -11.27 -11.55
C ASP A 396 -19.60 -11.44 -12.04
N GLY A 397 -18.73 -11.97 -11.18
CA GLY A 397 -17.31 -12.20 -11.47
C GLY A 397 -16.41 -11.00 -11.20
N ILE A 398 -16.95 -9.88 -10.72
CA ILE A 398 -16.22 -8.62 -10.55
C ILE A 398 -16.05 -8.31 -9.05
N ASN A 399 -14.81 -7.99 -8.67
CA ASN A 399 -14.48 -7.45 -7.36
C ASN A 399 -14.75 -5.93 -7.31
N TYR A 400 -15.47 -5.47 -6.29
CA TYR A 400 -15.73 -4.05 -6.02
C TYR A 400 -15.07 -3.54 -4.74
N LEU A 401 -14.28 -4.39 -4.08
CA LEU A 401 -13.61 -4.08 -2.85
C LEU A 401 -12.24 -3.45 -3.10
N SER A 402 -11.99 -2.34 -2.44
CA SER A 402 -10.65 -1.79 -2.19
C SER A 402 -9.79 -2.78 -1.40
N TRP A 403 -8.48 -2.51 -1.39
CA TRP A 403 -7.45 -3.37 -0.83
C TRP A 403 -7.59 -3.61 0.69
N THR A 404 -6.97 -4.70 1.15
CA THR A 404 -6.89 -5.07 2.58
C THR A 404 -5.85 -4.20 3.28
N VAL A 405 -6.13 -3.75 4.50
CA VAL A 405 -5.26 -2.85 5.27
C VAL A 405 -4.80 -3.49 6.58
N ASN A 406 -3.74 -2.94 7.18
CA ASN A 406 -3.24 -3.34 8.49
C ASN A 406 -2.99 -2.10 9.36
N GLN A 407 -3.73 -1.97 10.46
CA GLN A 407 -3.63 -0.86 11.40
C GLN A 407 -2.54 -1.06 12.48
N HIS A 408 -2.02 -2.28 12.61
CA HIS A 408 -1.09 -2.68 13.68
C HIS A 408 0.38 -2.55 13.27
N ILE A 409 0.68 -1.86 12.16
CA ILE A 409 2.04 -1.66 11.67
C ILE A 409 2.20 -0.22 11.17
N PRO A 410 3.38 0.41 11.31
CA PRO A 410 4.65 -0.14 11.83
C PRO A 410 4.74 -0.24 13.36
N GLN A 411 3.71 0.25 14.05
CA GLN A 411 3.55 0.21 15.50
C GLN A 411 2.05 0.03 15.79
N TYR A 412 1.70 -0.29 17.03
CA TYR A 412 0.29 -0.42 17.37
C TYR A 412 -0.41 0.96 17.31
N CYS A 413 -1.54 1.00 16.61
CA CYS A 413 -2.46 2.13 16.62
C CYS A 413 -3.90 1.62 16.54
N GLY A 414 -4.73 2.00 17.52
CA GLY A 414 -6.15 1.70 17.59
C GLY A 414 -6.98 2.54 16.61
N SER A 415 -6.71 2.41 15.31
CA SER A 415 -7.34 3.21 14.24
C SER A 415 -8.42 2.48 13.44
N CYS A 416 -8.96 1.36 13.94
CA CYS A 416 -10.03 0.58 13.29
C CYS A 416 -11.21 1.44 12.84
N TRP A 417 -11.61 2.42 13.65
CA TRP A 417 -12.68 3.38 13.37
C TRP A 417 -12.44 4.20 12.09
N ALA A 418 -11.18 4.53 11.79
CA ALA A 418 -10.78 5.20 10.55
C ALA A 418 -10.64 4.21 9.39
N GLN A 419 -10.01 3.06 9.64
CA GLN A 419 -9.72 2.06 8.61
C GLN A 419 -11.00 1.44 8.03
N ALA A 420 -11.96 1.05 8.88
CA ALA A 420 -13.21 0.43 8.49
C ALA A 420 -14.13 1.40 7.72
N THR A 421 -14.25 2.64 8.20
CA THR A 421 -15.09 3.67 7.55
C THR A 421 -14.54 4.08 6.19
N LEU A 422 -13.22 4.27 6.08
CA LEU A 422 -12.54 4.58 4.82
C LEU A 422 -12.56 3.41 3.84
N SER A 423 -12.37 2.17 4.32
CA SER A 423 -12.56 0.95 3.53
C SER A 423 -13.95 0.90 2.92
N ALA A 424 -14.99 1.05 3.75
CA ALA A 424 -16.37 0.96 3.31
C ALA A 424 -16.71 2.06 2.29
N ILE A 425 -16.29 3.31 2.51
CA ILE A 425 -16.60 4.39 1.56
C ILE A 425 -15.78 4.31 0.27
N ALA A 426 -14.52 3.85 0.31
CA ALA A 426 -13.73 3.59 -0.90
C ALA A 426 -14.40 2.52 -1.77
N ASP A 427 -14.90 1.43 -1.16
CA ASP A 427 -15.67 0.41 -1.86
C ASP A 427 -16.92 1.01 -2.53
N ARG A 428 -17.63 1.91 -1.83
CA ARG A 428 -18.81 2.60 -2.41
C ARG A 428 -18.45 3.51 -3.59
N PHE A 429 -17.30 4.18 -3.57
CA PHE A 429 -16.80 4.92 -4.75
C PHE A 429 -16.54 3.98 -5.93
N ILE A 430 -15.90 2.83 -5.69
CA ILE A 430 -15.65 1.81 -6.73
C ILE A 430 -16.98 1.27 -7.30
N ILE A 431 -17.97 1.01 -6.44
CA ILE A 431 -19.31 0.57 -6.85
C ILE A 431 -20.00 1.63 -7.73
N ALA A 432 -19.86 2.91 -7.36
CA ALA A 432 -20.51 4.01 -8.06
C ALA A 432 -19.90 4.27 -9.45
N ASP A 433 -18.57 4.25 -9.57
CA ASP A 433 -17.88 4.33 -10.86
C ASP A 433 -16.54 3.57 -10.82
N ARG A 434 -16.59 2.31 -11.24
CA ARG A 434 -15.41 1.44 -11.25
C ARG A 434 -14.36 1.86 -12.29
N ARG A 435 -14.70 2.65 -13.31
CA ARG A 435 -13.69 3.12 -14.28
C ARG A 435 -12.84 4.21 -13.66
N LYS A 436 -13.48 5.12 -12.92
CA LYS A 436 -12.82 6.26 -12.29
C LYS A 436 -12.11 5.89 -10.98
N TYR A 437 -12.69 5.00 -10.19
CA TYR A 437 -12.25 4.76 -8.80
C TYR A 437 -11.71 3.36 -8.53
N ALA A 438 -11.52 2.48 -9.53
CA ALA A 438 -11.10 1.08 -9.35
C ALA A 438 -9.94 0.86 -8.36
N ASN A 439 -9.01 1.81 -8.28
CA ASN A 439 -7.78 1.70 -7.49
C ASN A 439 -7.74 2.71 -6.33
N LEU A 440 -8.91 3.22 -5.91
CA LEU A 440 -9.01 4.23 -4.86
C LEU A 440 -8.56 3.68 -3.51
N ALA A 441 -7.60 4.36 -2.89
CA ALA A 441 -7.15 4.09 -1.53
C ALA A 441 -7.12 5.41 -0.75
N LEU A 442 -7.99 5.54 0.25
CA LEU A 442 -8.10 6.78 1.04
C LEU A 442 -7.10 6.76 2.20
N SER A 443 -6.62 7.94 2.64
CA SER A 443 -5.62 8.03 3.72
C SER A 443 -6.23 7.95 5.13
N PRO A 444 -6.08 6.83 5.86
CA PRO A 444 -6.43 6.77 7.30
C PRO A 444 -5.54 7.68 8.14
N GLN A 445 -4.31 7.95 7.71
CA GLN A 445 -3.40 8.81 8.45
C GLN A 445 -3.92 10.24 8.54
N VAL A 446 -4.54 10.77 7.48
CA VAL A 446 -5.17 12.10 7.53
C VAL A 446 -6.31 12.14 8.54
N ILE A 447 -7.11 11.07 8.65
CA ILE A 447 -8.20 10.99 9.63
C ILE A 447 -7.66 11.03 11.06
N VAL A 448 -6.56 10.32 11.34
CA VAL A 448 -5.86 10.35 12.64
C VAL A 448 -5.25 11.73 12.91
N ASN A 449 -4.48 12.28 11.96
CA ASN A 449 -3.82 13.58 12.07
C ASN A 449 -4.81 14.74 12.30
N CYS A 450 -5.98 14.67 11.67
CA CYS A 450 -7.04 15.66 11.78
C CYS A 450 -7.94 15.49 13.00
N ARG A 451 -7.71 14.48 13.83
CA ARG A 451 -8.58 14.14 14.97
C ARG A 451 -10.03 14.01 14.56
N ALA A 452 -10.27 13.44 13.37
CA ALA A 452 -11.58 13.35 12.73
C ALA A 452 -12.47 12.24 13.33
N GLY A 453 -12.50 12.15 14.67
CA GLY A 453 -13.22 11.15 15.45
C GLY A 453 -12.41 10.59 16.62
N GLY A 454 -11.08 10.65 16.55
CA GLY A 454 -10.20 10.08 17.56
C GLY A 454 -8.71 10.17 17.24
N SER A 455 -7.96 9.20 17.76
CA SER A 455 -6.50 9.08 17.71
C SER A 455 -6.11 7.60 17.65
N CYS A 456 -4.83 7.27 17.86
CA CYS A 456 -4.40 5.87 18.01
C CYS A 456 -4.90 5.21 19.31
N GLU A 457 -5.45 5.97 20.26
CA GLU A 457 -6.10 5.43 21.46
C GLU A 457 -7.60 5.12 21.28
N GLY A 458 -8.10 5.27 20.05
CA GLY A 458 -9.47 4.94 19.66
C GLY A 458 -10.26 6.15 19.14
N GLY A 459 -11.40 5.89 18.52
CA GLY A 459 -12.19 6.96 17.89
C GLY A 459 -13.61 6.60 17.47
N ALA A 460 -14.34 7.61 17.05
CA ALA A 460 -15.74 7.52 16.67
C ALA A 460 -15.92 7.43 15.15
N PRO A 461 -16.43 6.31 14.60
CA PRO A 461 -16.62 6.12 13.16
C PRO A 461 -17.63 7.13 12.57
N GLU A 462 -18.61 7.60 13.34
CA GLU A 462 -19.57 8.62 12.90
C GLU A 462 -18.89 9.91 12.45
N GLN A 463 -17.92 10.38 13.23
CA GLN A 463 -17.25 11.67 13.00
C GLN A 463 -16.33 11.62 11.78
N VAL A 464 -15.91 10.41 11.35
CA VAL A 464 -15.17 10.23 10.09
C VAL A 464 -16.04 10.64 8.92
N TYR A 465 -17.30 10.21 8.89
CA TYR A 465 -18.21 10.59 7.80
C TYR A 465 -18.68 12.04 7.86
N GLU A 466 -18.80 12.64 9.05
CA GLU A 466 -18.96 14.10 9.17
C GLU A 466 -17.76 14.84 8.58
N PHE A 467 -16.54 14.38 8.89
CA PHE A 467 -15.31 14.95 8.35
C PHE A 467 -15.24 14.80 6.82
N LEU A 468 -15.57 13.62 6.27
CA LEU A 468 -15.63 13.43 4.83
C LEU A 468 -16.68 14.31 4.16
N HIS A 469 -17.78 14.64 4.85
CA HIS A 469 -18.78 15.56 4.33
C HIS A 469 -18.28 17.01 4.31
N ASP A 470 -17.66 17.47 5.40
CA ASP A 470 -17.32 18.89 5.62
C ASP A 470 -15.92 19.30 5.14
N VAL A 471 -14.99 18.35 5.03
CA VAL A 471 -13.57 18.56 4.77
C VAL A 471 -13.07 17.67 3.63
N GLY A 472 -13.54 16.43 3.58
CA GLY A 472 -13.08 15.41 2.62
C GLY A 472 -11.71 14.85 2.98
N VAL A 473 -11.42 13.64 2.47
CA VAL A 473 -10.18 12.90 2.72
C VAL A 473 -9.40 12.71 1.42
N PRO A 474 -8.07 12.87 1.39
CA PRO A 474 -7.30 12.61 0.17
C PRO A 474 -6.99 11.11 -0.01
N ASP A 475 -6.39 10.80 -1.16
CA ASP A 475 -5.78 9.51 -1.43
C ASP A 475 -4.61 9.21 -0.46
N MET A 476 -4.32 7.94 -0.20
CA MET A 476 -3.21 7.52 0.66
C MET A 476 -1.84 8.00 0.18
N THR A 477 -1.71 8.32 -1.11
CA THR A 477 -0.50 8.92 -1.67
C THR A 477 -0.26 10.36 -1.23
N CYS A 478 -1.19 10.99 -0.51
CA CYS A 478 -0.95 12.25 0.21
C CYS A 478 -0.29 12.05 1.57
N GLN A 479 -0.63 10.97 2.27
CA GLN A 479 -0.09 10.55 3.57
C GLN A 479 -0.20 9.03 3.69
N VAL A 480 0.93 8.34 3.58
CA VAL A 480 1.01 6.91 3.88
C VAL A 480 0.73 6.71 5.37
N TYR A 481 0.13 5.58 5.72
CA TYR A 481 -0.17 5.26 7.10
C TYR A 481 1.12 4.95 7.87
N ASP A 482 1.32 5.62 9.01
CA ASP A 482 2.49 5.43 9.87
C ASP A 482 2.13 4.99 11.29
N ALA A 483 0.84 4.74 11.53
CA ALA A 483 0.30 4.28 12.80
C ALA A 483 0.71 5.15 13.99
N GLN A 484 0.83 6.46 13.78
CA GLN A 484 1.25 7.40 14.81
C GLN A 484 0.28 8.57 14.95
N ASP A 485 0.17 9.04 16.20
CA ASP A 485 -0.40 10.33 16.51
C ASP A 485 0.62 11.44 16.28
N HIS A 486 0.36 12.24 15.24
CA HIS A 486 1.09 13.49 15.01
C HIS A 486 0.44 14.66 15.75
N ASP A 487 1.14 15.79 15.78
CA ASP A 487 0.57 17.05 16.22
C ASP A 487 -0.75 17.33 15.48
N PRO A 488 -1.84 17.62 16.22
CA PRO A 488 -3.15 17.86 15.62
C PRO A 488 -3.09 19.00 14.61
N VAL A 489 -3.69 18.79 13.45
CA VAL A 489 -3.81 19.84 12.44
C VAL A 489 -4.96 20.78 12.81
N ALA A 490 -4.66 22.06 13.04
CA ALA A 490 -5.64 23.05 13.51
C ALA A 490 -6.82 23.25 12.52
N ASP A 491 -6.54 23.33 11.21
CA ASP A 491 -7.55 23.35 10.17
C ASP A 491 -7.16 22.43 9.01
N CYS A 492 -7.79 21.25 8.95
CA CYS A 492 -7.57 20.27 7.90
C CYS A 492 -8.11 20.66 6.53
N ARG A 493 -8.75 21.83 6.38
CA ARG A 493 -9.09 22.39 5.06
C ARG A 493 -7.90 23.08 4.40
N GLN A 494 -6.95 23.57 5.17
CA GLN A 494 -5.76 24.23 4.64
C GLN A 494 -4.70 23.21 4.20
N PRO A 495 -3.84 23.58 3.24
CA PRO A 495 -2.61 22.83 2.96
C PRO A 495 -1.77 22.66 4.23
N HIS A 496 -1.42 21.42 4.56
CA HIS A 496 -0.62 21.10 5.74
C HIS A 496 0.18 19.82 5.52
N LEU A 497 1.38 19.74 6.12
CA LEU A 497 2.27 18.57 6.00
C LEU A 497 1.61 17.27 6.44
N ASN A 498 0.77 17.32 7.47
CA ASN A 498 0.04 16.15 7.96
C ASN A 498 -1.30 15.87 7.23
N VAL A 499 -1.60 16.61 6.15
CA VAL A 499 -2.80 16.41 5.31
C VAL A 499 -2.41 15.89 3.92
N CYS A 500 -1.48 16.55 3.26
CA CYS A 500 -0.88 16.06 2.01
C CYS A 500 0.52 16.64 1.90
N ARG A 501 1.51 15.77 1.74
CA ARG A 501 2.92 16.18 1.64
C ARG A 501 3.58 15.56 0.43
N ASP A 502 4.74 16.10 0.12
CA ASP A 502 5.70 15.59 -0.83
C ASP A 502 7.08 15.95 -0.30
N CYS A 503 8.09 15.19 -0.67
CA CYS A 503 9.45 15.41 -0.19
C CYS A 503 10.45 15.30 -1.32
N GLY A 504 11.57 15.99 -1.18
CA GLY A 504 12.64 16.06 -2.17
C GLY A 504 13.93 15.43 -1.69
N TRP A 505 14.81 15.12 -2.64
CA TRP A 505 16.17 14.65 -2.39
C TRP A 505 16.96 15.61 -1.47
N PRO A 506 17.90 15.12 -0.64
CA PRO A 506 18.29 13.72 -0.42
C PRO A 506 17.42 12.95 0.58
N PRO A 507 17.46 11.59 0.58
CA PRO A 507 16.90 10.78 1.66
C PRO A 507 17.55 11.16 2.99
N PRO A 508 16.76 11.47 4.04
CA PRO A 508 17.33 11.86 5.33
C PRO A 508 17.96 10.66 6.04
N GLY A 509 19.03 10.91 6.79
CA GLY A 509 19.57 9.96 7.76
C GLY A 509 18.56 9.58 8.86
N PRO A 510 18.88 8.60 9.73
CA PRO A 510 17.97 8.10 10.77
C PRO A 510 17.40 9.18 11.70
N ASN A 511 18.17 10.23 11.98
CA ASN A 511 17.81 11.30 12.92
C ASN A 511 17.65 12.66 12.21
N GLU A 512 17.60 12.67 10.89
CA GLU A 512 17.47 13.90 10.11
C GLU A 512 16.01 14.13 9.72
N VAL A 513 15.63 15.40 9.66
CA VAL A 513 14.32 15.81 9.18
C VAL A 513 14.35 15.81 7.65
N GLY A 514 13.40 15.11 7.03
CA GLY A 514 13.27 15.10 5.58
C GLY A 514 12.92 16.47 5.00
N ASN A 515 13.38 16.73 3.78
CA ASN A 515 13.00 17.92 3.02
C ASN A 515 11.59 17.77 2.46
N CYS A 516 10.57 18.11 3.24
CA CYS A 516 9.16 17.94 2.89
C CYS A 516 8.38 19.25 2.91
N TRP A 517 7.38 19.37 2.03
CA TRP A 517 6.47 20.51 1.97
C TRP A 517 5.01 20.07 1.84
N ALA A 518 4.09 20.93 2.27
CA ALA A 518 2.66 20.69 2.11
C ALA A 518 2.26 20.86 0.63
N ARG A 519 1.51 19.90 0.10
CA ARG A 519 0.89 20.03 -1.22
C ARG A 519 -0.34 20.91 -1.11
N THR A 520 -0.50 21.82 -2.06
CA THR A 520 -1.63 22.76 -2.10
C THR A 520 -2.74 22.31 -3.03
N ASN A 521 -2.41 21.55 -4.08
CA ASN A 521 -3.36 21.01 -5.04
C ASN A 521 -3.33 19.48 -5.00
N PHE A 522 -4.44 18.89 -4.58
CA PHE A 522 -4.66 17.46 -4.51
C PHE A 522 -6.18 17.17 -4.42
N THR A 523 -6.59 15.99 -4.88
CA THR A 523 -7.99 15.56 -4.84
C THR A 523 -8.40 15.21 -3.41
N ARG A 524 -9.59 15.65 -3.02
CA ARG A 524 -10.27 15.23 -1.79
C ARG A 524 -11.57 14.52 -2.15
N TYR A 525 -11.85 13.42 -1.47
CA TYR A 525 -13.07 12.62 -1.64
C TYR A 525 -14.06 12.97 -0.54
N PHE A 526 -15.30 13.23 -0.94
CA PHE A 526 -16.36 13.70 -0.05
C PHE A 526 -17.54 12.73 -0.01
N VAL A 527 -18.36 12.83 1.03
CA VAL A 527 -19.66 12.16 1.10
C VAL A 527 -20.79 13.19 1.06
N SER A 528 -21.92 12.83 0.46
CA SER A 528 -23.11 13.69 0.39
C SER A 528 -24.06 13.46 1.55
N GLU A 529 -24.15 12.21 2.00
CA GLU A 529 -25.06 11.73 3.04
C GLU A 529 -24.34 10.74 3.95
N TYR A 530 -24.76 10.68 5.22
CA TYR A 530 -24.30 9.69 6.17
C TYR A 530 -25.35 9.45 7.26
N GLY A 531 -25.35 8.24 7.82
CA GLY A 531 -26.31 7.84 8.82
C GLY A 531 -25.93 6.56 9.54
N ARG A 532 -26.86 6.08 10.37
CA ARG A 532 -26.74 4.82 11.12
C ARG A 532 -27.68 3.77 10.55
N VAL A 533 -27.31 2.51 10.71
CA VAL A 533 -28.15 1.35 10.43
C VAL A 533 -27.85 0.27 11.47
N SER A 534 -28.87 -0.48 11.88
CA SER A 534 -28.72 -1.60 12.81
C SER A 534 -29.77 -2.66 12.55
N GLY A 535 -29.48 -3.87 13.02
CA GLY A 535 -30.30 -5.06 12.81
C GLY A 535 -30.15 -5.64 11.40
N ALA A 536 -30.06 -6.97 11.34
CA ALA A 536 -29.74 -7.69 10.11
C ALA A 536 -30.54 -7.29 8.87
N LYS A 537 -31.86 -7.11 9.02
CA LYS A 537 -32.74 -6.77 7.90
C LYS A 537 -32.43 -5.39 7.31
N ALA A 538 -32.13 -4.38 8.13
CA ALA A 538 -31.82 -3.05 7.63
C ALA A 538 -30.40 -3.00 7.05
N MET A 539 -29.44 -3.66 7.71
CA MET A 539 -28.07 -3.79 7.22
C MET A 539 -28.00 -4.44 5.83
N LYS A 540 -28.68 -5.59 5.63
CA LYS A 540 -28.73 -6.24 4.30
C LYS A 540 -29.25 -5.30 3.21
N LYS A 541 -30.28 -4.51 3.51
CA LYS A 541 -30.86 -3.55 2.56
C LYS A 541 -29.89 -2.42 2.21
N GLU A 542 -29.20 -1.88 3.21
CA GLU A 542 -28.18 -0.84 3.01
C GLU A 542 -27.01 -1.37 2.18
N ILE A 543 -26.47 -2.54 2.56
CA ILE A 543 -25.36 -3.19 1.86
C ILE A 543 -25.70 -3.51 0.41
N TYR A 544 -26.87 -4.12 0.19
CA TYR A 544 -27.33 -4.48 -1.16
C TYR A 544 -27.47 -3.27 -2.07
N LYS A 545 -28.08 -2.19 -1.55
CA LYS A 545 -28.45 -1.03 -2.37
C LYS A 545 -27.32 -0.06 -2.58
N ARG A 546 -26.45 0.12 -1.58
CA ARG A 546 -25.47 1.22 -1.54
C ARG A 546 -24.03 0.78 -1.30
N GLY A 547 -23.76 -0.49 -1.05
CA GLY A 547 -22.40 -1.00 -0.83
C GLY A 547 -22.04 -1.20 0.66
N PRO A 548 -20.81 -1.64 0.96
CA PRO A 548 -20.36 -1.97 2.31
C PRO A 548 -20.64 -0.90 3.37
N ILE A 549 -20.77 -1.32 4.63
CA ILE A 549 -20.99 -0.45 5.80
C ILE A 549 -19.89 -0.69 6.83
N ALA A 550 -19.68 0.25 7.76
CA ALA A 550 -18.81 0.04 8.91
C ALA A 550 -19.66 -0.30 10.14
N CYS A 551 -19.26 -1.30 10.91
CA CYS A 551 -19.99 -1.78 12.08
C CYS A 551 -19.05 -2.01 13.26
N THR A 552 -19.56 -1.74 14.45
CA THR A 552 -18.90 -2.05 15.72
C THR A 552 -19.03 -3.52 16.07
N MET A 553 -18.05 -4.07 16.79
CA MET A 553 -18.08 -5.44 17.30
C MET A 553 -17.32 -5.54 18.64
N ASP A 554 -17.68 -6.51 19.48
CA ASP A 554 -16.92 -6.91 20.67
C ASP A 554 -15.86 -7.94 20.32
N VAL A 555 -14.64 -7.48 20.00
CA VAL A 555 -13.50 -8.37 19.72
C VAL A 555 -13.01 -8.99 21.03
N THR A 556 -13.06 -10.31 21.07
CA THR A 556 -12.52 -11.15 22.14
C THR A 556 -11.15 -11.71 21.78
N LEU A 557 -10.40 -12.22 22.76
CA LEU A 557 -9.17 -12.99 22.52
C LEU A 557 -9.41 -14.18 21.60
N LYS A 558 -10.59 -14.81 21.68
CA LYS A 558 -10.93 -15.94 20.81
C LYS A 558 -11.10 -15.50 19.35
N PHE A 559 -11.67 -14.32 19.12
CA PHE A 559 -11.80 -13.75 17.78
C PHE A 559 -10.46 -13.30 17.21
N GLU A 560 -9.54 -12.78 18.04
CA GLU A 560 -8.18 -12.43 17.61
C GLU A 560 -7.43 -13.64 17.02
N HIS A 561 -7.69 -14.84 17.52
CA HIS A 561 -7.12 -16.10 17.04
C HIS A 561 -7.90 -16.75 15.89
N TYR A 562 -8.89 -16.07 15.29
CA TYR A 562 -9.65 -16.59 14.16
C TYR A 562 -8.75 -16.83 12.94
N ASP A 563 -8.81 -18.05 12.39
CA ASP A 563 -8.04 -18.48 11.22
C ASP A 563 -8.92 -19.00 10.05
N GLY A 564 -10.25 -19.03 10.22
CA GLY A 564 -11.19 -19.40 9.17
C GLY A 564 -12.51 -19.99 9.67
N GLY A 565 -13.48 -20.10 8.76
CA GLY A 565 -14.79 -20.70 9.03
C GLY A 565 -15.88 -19.69 9.40
N ILE A 566 -17.05 -20.16 9.82
CA ILE A 566 -18.13 -19.27 10.27
C ILE A 566 -18.01 -19.11 11.78
N TYR A 567 -17.47 -17.98 12.21
CA TYR A 567 -17.28 -17.65 13.61
C TYR A 567 -18.61 -17.57 14.37
N SER A 568 -18.61 -18.05 15.61
CA SER A 568 -19.71 -17.90 16.54
C SER A 568 -19.18 -18.01 17.96
N GLU A 569 -19.56 -17.04 18.80
CA GLU A 569 -19.17 -16.98 20.20
C GLU A 569 -20.32 -16.46 21.03
N LYS A 570 -20.76 -17.29 21.98
CA LYS A 570 -21.72 -16.88 22.99
C LYS A 570 -20.98 -16.14 24.09
N LEU A 571 -21.39 -14.91 24.36
CA LEU A 571 -20.86 -14.11 25.46
C LEU A 571 -21.72 -14.31 26.72
N ASP A 572 -21.07 -14.35 27.88
CA ASP A 572 -21.75 -14.43 29.19
C ASP A 572 -22.27 -13.07 29.66
N THR A 573 -21.76 -11.99 29.07
CA THR A 573 -22.19 -10.59 29.30
C THR A 573 -22.64 -9.95 28.00
N PRO A 574 -23.42 -8.86 28.06
CA PRO A 574 -23.69 -8.06 26.87
C PRO A 574 -22.40 -7.65 26.15
N PRO A 575 -22.39 -7.59 24.81
CA PRO A 575 -21.21 -7.21 24.04
C PRO A 575 -20.66 -5.84 24.46
N GLN A 576 -19.34 -5.77 24.68
CA GLN A 576 -18.62 -4.52 24.89
C GLN A 576 -17.98 -4.09 23.57
N LEU A 577 -18.75 -3.38 22.76
CA LEU A 577 -18.34 -2.90 21.43
C LEU A 577 -17.03 -2.11 21.52
N ASN A 578 -15.94 -2.71 21.03
CA ASN A 578 -14.58 -2.23 21.23
C ASN A 578 -13.75 -2.12 19.95
N HIS A 579 -14.28 -2.57 18.81
CA HIS A 579 -13.59 -2.60 17.52
C HIS A 579 -14.56 -2.23 16.38
N GLU A 580 -14.05 -1.68 15.28
CA GLU A 580 -14.82 -1.34 14.07
C GLU A 580 -14.32 -2.18 12.90
N ILE A 581 -15.24 -2.74 12.12
CA ILE A 581 -14.97 -3.54 10.93
C ILE A 581 -15.84 -3.06 9.78
N SER A 582 -15.60 -3.53 8.55
CA SER A 582 -16.53 -3.30 7.43
C SER A 582 -17.30 -4.56 7.07
N ILE A 583 -18.62 -4.48 6.97
CA ILE A 583 -19.46 -5.56 6.47
C ILE A 583 -19.70 -5.37 4.97
N VAL A 584 -19.27 -6.36 4.19
CA VAL A 584 -19.22 -6.29 2.72
C VAL A 584 -20.25 -7.20 2.05
N GLY A 585 -20.95 -8.04 2.81
CA GLY A 585 -21.88 -9.00 2.26
C GLY A 585 -22.40 -10.00 3.29
N TRP A 586 -23.20 -10.95 2.83
CA TRP A 586 -23.70 -12.07 3.62
C TRP A 586 -23.78 -13.33 2.77
N GLY A 587 -23.76 -14.48 3.43
CA GLY A 587 -23.97 -15.78 2.80
C GLY A 587 -24.85 -16.69 3.65
N VAL A 588 -25.15 -17.85 3.07
CA VAL A 588 -25.83 -18.94 3.77
C VAL A 588 -24.94 -20.16 3.67
N ASP A 589 -24.63 -20.75 4.81
CA ASP A 589 -23.91 -22.01 4.85
C ASP A 589 -24.75 -23.12 4.21
N LYS A 590 -24.18 -23.82 3.23
CA LYS A 590 -24.93 -24.83 2.47
C LYS A 590 -25.27 -26.05 3.31
N ALA A 591 -24.46 -26.37 4.32
CA ALA A 591 -24.64 -27.56 5.14
C ALA A 591 -25.69 -27.36 6.24
N THR A 592 -25.65 -26.20 6.92
CA THR A 592 -26.50 -25.91 8.08
C THR A 592 -27.69 -25.02 7.77
N GLY A 593 -27.68 -24.33 6.61
CA GLY A 593 -28.67 -23.31 6.27
C GLY A 593 -28.56 -22.03 7.10
N LYS A 594 -27.55 -21.91 7.98
CA LYS A 594 -27.33 -20.73 8.82
C LYS A 594 -26.74 -19.59 8.00
N GLU A 595 -27.26 -18.39 8.23
CA GLU A 595 -26.76 -17.18 7.60
C GLU A 595 -25.51 -16.67 8.32
N PHE A 596 -24.60 -16.06 7.57
CA PHE A 596 -23.39 -15.43 8.08
C PHE A 596 -23.14 -14.08 7.39
N TRP A 597 -22.53 -13.15 8.12
CA TRP A 597 -21.94 -11.94 7.56
C TRP A 597 -20.56 -12.22 6.99
N ILE A 598 -20.18 -11.44 5.98
CA ILE A 598 -18.83 -11.36 5.45
C ILE A 598 -18.25 -10.03 5.90
N GLY A 599 -17.23 -10.07 6.75
CA GLY A 599 -16.57 -8.89 7.30
C GLY A 599 -15.14 -8.73 6.80
N ARG A 600 -14.73 -7.50 6.54
CA ARG A 600 -13.34 -7.06 6.34
C ARG A 600 -12.81 -6.53 7.67
N ASN A 601 -11.67 -7.05 8.10
CA ASN A 601 -10.91 -6.53 9.24
C ASN A 601 -9.70 -5.70 8.76
N SER A 602 -9.00 -5.06 9.68
CA SER A 602 -7.87 -4.16 9.42
C SER A 602 -6.57 -4.64 10.09
N TRP A 603 -6.36 -5.96 10.14
CA TRP A 603 -5.18 -6.60 10.77
C TRP A 603 -4.28 -7.32 9.76
N GLY A 604 -4.38 -6.93 8.49
CA GLY A 604 -3.55 -7.45 7.42
C GLY A 604 -3.97 -8.81 6.85
N THR A 605 -3.36 -9.15 5.72
CA THR A 605 -3.76 -10.30 4.91
C THR A 605 -3.43 -11.65 5.54
N TYR A 606 -2.52 -11.71 6.51
CA TYR A 606 -2.18 -12.96 7.21
C TYR A 606 -3.21 -13.36 8.27
N TRP A 607 -4.08 -12.44 8.69
CA TRP A 607 -5.12 -12.72 9.68
C TRP A 607 -6.39 -13.26 9.03
N GLY A 608 -7.03 -14.26 9.62
CA GLY A 608 -8.28 -14.84 9.13
C GLY A 608 -8.21 -15.32 7.68
N GLU A 609 -9.21 -14.93 6.88
CA GLU A 609 -9.38 -15.32 5.48
C GLU A 609 -8.90 -14.19 4.56
N TYR A 610 -7.58 -13.98 4.43
CA TYR A 610 -6.97 -12.84 3.72
C TYR A 610 -7.34 -11.46 4.32
N GLY A 611 -7.42 -11.36 5.65
CA GLY A 611 -7.86 -10.16 6.37
C GLY A 611 -9.38 -10.06 6.52
N PHE A 612 -10.13 -11.08 6.07
CA PHE A 612 -11.59 -11.14 6.18
C PHE A 612 -12.02 -12.26 7.14
N PHE A 613 -13.29 -12.23 7.51
CA PHE A 613 -13.89 -13.24 8.35
C PHE A 613 -15.35 -13.49 7.95
N ARG A 614 -15.87 -14.63 8.39
CA ARG A 614 -17.30 -14.93 8.34
C ARG A 614 -17.80 -15.12 9.76
N ILE A 615 -18.94 -14.55 10.09
CA ILE A 615 -19.53 -14.64 11.45
C ILE A 615 -21.02 -14.90 11.36
N ALA A 616 -21.55 -15.73 12.27
CA ALA A 616 -22.98 -16.03 12.33
C ALA A 616 -23.84 -14.76 12.41
N MET A 617 -25.04 -14.80 11.82
CA MET A 617 -26.02 -13.73 11.96
C MET A 617 -26.93 -13.94 13.18
N HIS A 618 -27.54 -12.85 13.65
CA HIS A 618 -28.60 -12.76 14.67
C HIS A 618 -28.21 -13.10 16.12
N ARG A 619 -27.38 -14.13 16.35
CA ARG A 619 -26.96 -14.56 17.71
C ARG A 619 -25.50 -14.97 17.72
N ASP A 620 -24.88 -14.87 18.90
CA ASP A 620 -23.50 -15.30 19.15
C ASP A 620 -22.51 -14.67 18.14
N ASN A 621 -22.74 -13.40 17.83
CA ASN A 621 -22.14 -12.65 16.72
C ASN A 621 -21.41 -11.37 17.20
N LEU A 622 -21.03 -11.34 18.48
CA LEU A 622 -20.22 -10.26 19.06
C LEU A 622 -20.84 -8.84 18.93
N GLY A 623 -22.16 -8.73 18.87
CA GLY A 623 -22.86 -7.44 18.78
C GLY A 623 -22.73 -6.75 17.42
N ILE A 624 -22.27 -7.46 16.38
CA ILE A 624 -21.96 -6.89 15.04
C ILE A 624 -23.16 -6.25 14.33
N GLU A 625 -24.38 -6.50 14.81
CA GLU A 625 -25.62 -5.96 14.25
C GLU A 625 -26.19 -4.77 15.06
N GLU A 626 -25.52 -4.36 16.14
CA GLU A 626 -26.04 -3.36 17.08
C GLU A 626 -25.83 -1.92 16.62
N SER A 627 -24.67 -1.60 16.05
CA SER A 627 -24.33 -0.25 15.62
C SER A 627 -23.46 -0.26 14.37
N CYS A 628 -24.02 0.23 13.26
CA CYS A 628 -23.29 0.45 12.03
C CYS A 628 -23.51 1.86 11.50
N VAL A 629 -22.52 2.37 10.77
CA VAL A 629 -22.58 3.64 10.05
C VAL A 629 -22.43 3.41 8.55
N TRP A 630 -23.05 4.28 7.77
CA TRP A 630 -22.98 4.28 6.32
C TRP A 630 -22.84 5.70 5.79
N ALA A 631 -22.26 5.84 4.61
CA ALA A 631 -22.18 7.11 3.89
C ALA A 631 -22.33 6.94 2.38
N VAL A 632 -22.74 7.99 1.67
CA VAL A 632 -22.91 7.99 0.21
C VAL A 632 -21.82 8.84 -0.43
N PRO A 633 -21.03 8.29 -1.37
CA PRO A 633 -20.02 9.05 -2.10
C PRO A 633 -20.60 10.27 -2.80
N LYS A 634 -19.92 11.42 -2.69
CA LYS A 634 -20.17 12.58 -3.54
C LYS A 634 -19.26 12.48 -4.76
N LEU A 635 -19.83 11.98 -5.85
CA LEU A 635 -19.12 11.84 -7.12
C LEU A 635 -18.76 13.23 -7.66
N GLN A 636 -17.51 13.39 -8.11
CA GLN A 636 -16.94 14.64 -8.62
C GLN A 636 -16.88 14.65 -10.13
#